data_AF-A0A0S2MMC2-F1
#
_entry.id   AF-A0A0S2MMC2-F1
#
_cell.length_a   1.000
_cell.length_b   1.000
_cell.length_c   1.000
_cell.angle_alpha   90.00
_cell.angle_beta   90.00
_cell.angle_gamma   90.00
#
_symmetry.space_group_name_H-M   'P 1'
#
loop_
_entity.id
_entity.type
_entity.pdbx_description
1 polymer ?
#
loop_
_entity_poly.entity_id
_entity_poly.type
_entity_poly.pdbx_seq_one_letter_code
_entity_poly.pdbx_strand_id
1 'polypeptide(L)'
;MTKSQVTAIMGKPTEENSSTLMYGSDDLDFENDKLFDGSPNEIHKAAIKKDQTEAKESSKKRVNEGQLKSFAKVFGQKDVETLQKYVGSAYSSIETSQGMAYGWKTDYGMLYRLDDSSTGITHVYKDGLGDSGTQLYVGQTIKQKQRRNYYYYN
;
A
#
# COMPACT_ATOMS: atom_id res chain seq x y z
N MET A 1 -20.10 -9.11 -27.58
CA MET A 1 -18.79 -9.11 -26.91
C MET A 1 -17.99 -10.28 -27.49
N THR A 2 -16.70 -10.11 -27.80
CA THR A 2 -15.86 -11.19 -28.37
C THR A 2 -15.31 -12.10 -27.28
N LYS A 3 -14.78 -13.28 -27.63
CA LYS A 3 -14.16 -14.20 -26.66
C LYS A 3 -13.03 -13.54 -25.88
N SER A 4 -12.16 -12.81 -26.58
CA SER A 4 -11.05 -12.07 -25.97
C SER A 4 -11.52 -11.03 -24.95
N GLN A 5 -12.61 -10.30 -25.25
CA GLN A 5 -13.20 -9.34 -24.31
C GLN A 5 -13.77 -10.05 -23.06
N VAL A 6 -14.44 -11.19 -23.23
CA VAL A 6 -14.96 -11.99 -22.12
C VAL A 6 -13.82 -12.50 -21.23
N THR A 7 -12.77 -13.09 -21.82
CA THR A 7 -11.59 -13.58 -21.07
C THR A 7 -10.86 -12.46 -20.34
N ALA A 8 -10.79 -11.25 -20.92
CA ALA A 8 -10.20 -10.09 -20.24
C ALA A 8 -11.01 -9.67 -18.99
N ILE A 9 -12.34 -9.81 -19.02
CA ILE A 9 -13.23 -9.45 -17.91
C ILE A 9 -13.28 -10.56 -16.86
N MET A 10 -13.45 -11.81 -17.29
CA MET A 10 -13.73 -12.96 -16.41
C MET A 10 -12.50 -13.78 -16.04
N GLY A 11 -11.37 -13.55 -16.69
CA GLY A 11 -10.17 -14.37 -16.55
C GLY A 11 -10.17 -15.57 -17.47
N LYS A 12 -9.23 -16.50 -17.25
CA LYS A 12 -9.06 -17.68 -18.10
C LYS A 12 -10.25 -18.65 -17.94
N PRO A 13 -10.88 -19.12 -19.02
CA PRO A 13 -11.92 -20.14 -18.94
C PRO A 13 -11.35 -21.49 -18.47
N THR A 14 -12.24 -22.35 -17.97
CA THR A 14 -11.91 -23.75 -17.66
C THR A 14 -11.65 -24.52 -18.94
N GLU A 15 -12.52 -24.33 -19.94
CA GLU A 15 -12.38 -24.92 -21.27
C GLU A 15 -12.78 -23.89 -22.33
N GLU A 16 -12.10 -23.96 -23.48
CA GLU A 16 -12.39 -23.12 -24.64
C GLU A 16 -12.51 -24.03 -25.86
N ASN A 17 -13.59 -23.85 -26.61
CA ASN A 17 -13.81 -24.53 -27.89
C ASN A 17 -14.27 -23.48 -28.93
N SER A 18 -14.59 -23.89 -30.16
CA SER A 18 -14.79 -22.94 -31.28
C SER A 18 -15.97 -22.00 -31.09
N SER A 19 -17.04 -22.45 -30.44
CA SER A 19 -18.29 -21.68 -30.24
C SER A 19 -18.55 -21.31 -28.79
N THR A 20 -17.84 -21.87 -27.81
CA THR A 20 -18.22 -21.71 -26.40
C THR A 20 -17.00 -21.43 -25.51
N LEU A 21 -17.22 -20.70 -24.41
CA LEU A 21 -16.28 -20.60 -23.30
C LEU A 21 -16.93 -21.20 -22.05
N MET A 22 -16.26 -22.18 -21.43
CA MET A 22 -16.74 -22.82 -20.21
C MET A 22 -16.08 -22.20 -18.97
N TYR A 23 -16.89 -21.83 -17.98
CA TYR A 23 -16.43 -21.41 -16.66
C TYR A 23 -17.06 -22.31 -15.59
N GLY A 24 -16.38 -23.43 -15.28
CA GLY A 24 -16.95 -24.49 -14.45
C GLY A 24 -18.03 -25.25 -15.22
N SER A 25 -19.25 -25.30 -14.67
CA SER A 25 -20.41 -25.94 -15.29
C SER A 25 -21.19 -25.03 -16.24
N ASP A 26 -20.83 -23.74 -16.30
CA ASP A 26 -21.54 -22.76 -17.11
C ASP A 26 -20.85 -22.51 -18.44
N ASP A 27 -21.67 -22.26 -19.45
CA ASP A 27 -21.27 -21.98 -20.82
C ASP A 27 -21.60 -20.54 -21.24
N LEU A 28 -20.76 -20.00 -22.10
CA LEU A 28 -20.99 -18.77 -22.84
C LEU A 28 -20.87 -19.07 -24.33
N ASP A 29 -21.95 -18.87 -25.06
CA ASP A 29 -22.06 -19.23 -26.46
C ASP A 29 -21.84 -18.05 -27.39
N PHE A 30 -21.05 -18.29 -28.43
CA PHE A 30 -20.59 -17.32 -29.41
C PHE A 30 -20.99 -17.73 -30.82
N GLU A 31 -21.60 -16.79 -31.54
CA GLU A 31 -21.94 -16.90 -32.94
C GLU A 31 -21.27 -15.72 -33.67
N ASN A 32 -20.52 -15.99 -34.74
CA ASN A 32 -19.77 -14.97 -35.49
C ASN A 32 -18.87 -14.09 -34.60
N ASP A 33 -18.16 -14.72 -33.66
CA ASP A 33 -17.31 -14.06 -32.63
C ASP A 33 -18.06 -13.04 -31.75
N LYS A 34 -19.38 -13.21 -31.60
CA LYS A 34 -20.20 -12.41 -30.70
C LYS A 34 -20.93 -13.33 -29.72
N LEU A 35 -20.74 -13.03 -28.44
CA LEU A 35 -21.54 -13.61 -27.36
C LEU A 35 -23.02 -13.38 -27.66
N PHE A 36 -23.80 -14.46 -27.70
CA PHE A 36 -25.23 -14.42 -28.03
C PHE A 36 -26.12 -15.17 -27.03
N ASP A 37 -25.60 -16.15 -26.29
CA ASP A 37 -26.34 -16.91 -25.27
C ASP A 37 -25.39 -17.47 -24.18
N GLY A 38 -25.94 -18.14 -23.17
CA GLY A 38 -25.20 -18.91 -22.17
C GLY A 38 -25.98 -19.15 -20.88
N SER A 39 -25.44 -19.97 -19.97
CA SER A 39 -26.06 -20.29 -18.68
C SER A 39 -25.58 -19.33 -17.56
N PRO A 40 -26.30 -18.24 -17.22
CA PRO A 40 -25.67 -17.09 -16.55
C PRO A 40 -25.59 -17.18 -15.01
N ASN A 41 -26.04 -18.29 -14.41
CA ASN A 41 -26.33 -18.32 -12.97
C ASN A 41 -25.07 -18.33 -12.08
N GLU A 42 -24.01 -19.08 -12.41
CA GLU A 42 -22.73 -18.99 -11.69
C GLU A 42 -21.86 -17.85 -12.23
N ILE A 43 -22.08 -17.40 -13.48
CA ILE A 43 -21.42 -16.20 -14.05
C ILE A 43 -21.82 -14.93 -13.28
N HIS A 44 -23.10 -14.78 -12.95
CA HIS A 44 -23.58 -13.67 -12.10
C HIS A 44 -23.00 -13.75 -10.69
N LYS A 45 -22.92 -14.95 -10.10
CA LYS A 45 -22.27 -15.15 -8.79
C LYS A 45 -20.77 -14.88 -8.82
N ALA A 46 -20.08 -15.24 -9.91
CA ALA A 46 -18.65 -14.98 -10.09
C ALA A 46 -18.36 -13.48 -10.20
N ALA A 47 -19.19 -12.73 -10.95
CA ALA A 47 -19.10 -11.27 -11.04
C ALA A 47 -19.30 -10.60 -9.67
N ILE A 48 -20.36 -10.96 -8.93
CA ILE A 48 -20.61 -10.45 -7.57
C ILE A 48 -19.46 -10.80 -6.62
N LYS A 49 -18.91 -12.02 -6.71
CA LYS A 49 -17.77 -12.45 -5.88
C LYS A 49 -16.50 -11.68 -6.21
N LYS A 50 -16.25 -11.38 -7.49
CA LYS A 50 -15.12 -10.56 -7.94
C LYS A 50 -15.26 -9.13 -7.40
N ASP A 51 -16.41 -8.49 -7.58
CA ASP A 51 -16.68 -7.15 -7.07
C ASP A 51 -16.53 -7.06 -5.54
N GLN A 52 -17.03 -8.07 -4.80
CA GLN A 52 -16.85 -8.15 -3.35
C GLN A 52 -15.39 -8.37 -2.93
N THR A 53 -14.62 -9.10 -3.72
CA THR A 53 -13.19 -9.35 -3.45
C THR A 53 -12.38 -8.09 -3.70
N GLU A 54 -12.61 -7.41 -4.83
CA GLU A 54 -11.99 -6.12 -5.16
C GLU A 54 -12.38 -5.01 -4.16
N ALA A 55 -13.64 -4.99 -3.71
CA ALA A 55 -14.09 -4.08 -2.64
C ALA A 55 -13.39 -4.35 -1.30
N LYS A 56 -13.18 -5.62 -0.94
CA LYS A 56 -12.45 -6.01 0.28
C LYS A 56 -10.95 -5.68 0.16
N GLU A 57 -10.34 -5.92 -0.98
CA GLU A 57 -8.93 -5.58 -1.23
C GLU A 57 -8.68 -4.08 -1.24
N SER A 58 -9.54 -3.29 -1.91
CA SER A 58 -9.46 -1.83 -1.88
C SER A 58 -9.68 -1.27 -0.47
N SER A 59 -10.59 -1.86 0.31
CA SER A 59 -10.80 -1.48 1.71
C SER A 59 -9.56 -1.81 2.57
N LYS A 60 -8.98 -3.01 2.44
CA LYS A 60 -7.73 -3.38 3.12
C LYS A 60 -6.57 -2.47 2.72
N LYS A 61 -6.44 -2.13 1.44
CA LYS A 61 -5.42 -1.20 0.94
C LYS A 61 -5.57 0.18 1.58
N ARG A 62 -6.79 0.72 1.66
CA ARG A 62 -7.08 1.99 2.34
C ARG A 62 -6.74 1.94 3.83
N VAL A 63 -7.04 0.84 4.52
CA VAL A 63 -6.69 0.63 5.94
C VAL A 63 -5.16 0.63 6.12
N ASN A 64 -4.44 -0.13 5.28
CA ASN A 64 -2.98 -0.18 5.31
C ASN A 64 -2.36 1.20 5.02
N GLU A 65 -2.88 1.95 4.05
CA GLU A 65 -2.41 3.33 3.77
C GLU A 65 -2.67 4.27 4.96
N GLY A 66 -3.82 4.16 5.62
CA GLY A 66 -4.15 4.92 6.82
C GLY A 66 -3.21 4.61 7.99
N GLN A 67 -2.93 3.32 8.22
CA GLN A 67 -1.98 2.86 9.23
C GLN A 67 -0.56 3.33 8.90
N LEU A 68 -0.12 3.20 7.65
CA LEU A 68 1.20 3.63 7.22
C LEU A 68 1.41 5.15 7.42
N LYS A 69 0.39 5.98 7.13
CA LYS A 69 0.43 7.42 7.44
C LYS A 69 0.54 7.71 8.94
N SER A 70 -0.17 6.94 9.78
CA SER A 70 -0.07 7.07 11.24
C SER A 70 1.34 6.74 11.73
N PHE A 71 1.93 5.64 11.24
CA PHE A 71 3.31 5.27 11.56
C PHE A 71 4.33 6.28 11.02
N ALA A 72 4.11 6.84 9.83
CA ALA A 72 4.95 7.92 9.28
C ALA A 72 4.95 9.15 10.18
N LYS A 73 3.78 9.53 10.74
CA LYS A 73 3.69 10.61 11.72
C LYS A 73 4.46 10.30 13.01
N VAL A 74 4.28 9.10 13.58
CA VAL A 74 5.05 8.66 14.76
C VAL A 74 6.55 8.68 14.48
N PHE A 75 6.96 8.24 13.30
CA PHE A 75 8.36 8.21 12.90
C PHE A 75 8.93 9.62 12.75
N GLY A 76 8.20 10.53 12.10
CA GLY A 76 8.62 11.92 11.92
C GLY A 76 8.66 12.73 13.21
N GLN A 77 7.82 12.40 14.19
CA GLN A 77 7.80 13.05 15.50
C GLN A 77 8.80 12.46 16.52
N LYS A 78 9.51 11.39 16.16
CA LYS A 78 10.50 10.79 17.06
C LYS A 78 11.75 11.67 17.15
N ASP A 79 12.35 11.80 18.32
CA ASP A 79 13.58 12.57 18.46
C ASP A 79 14.78 11.85 17.83
N VAL A 80 15.72 12.63 17.27
CA VAL A 80 16.93 12.11 16.59
C VAL A 80 17.79 11.30 17.54
N GLU A 81 17.94 11.74 18.79
CA GLU A 81 18.66 11.00 19.83
C GLU A 81 18.12 9.56 19.99
N THR A 82 16.80 9.41 20.08
CA THR A 82 16.15 8.09 20.14
C THR A 82 16.37 7.29 18.87
N LEU A 83 16.28 7.90 17.69
CA LEU A 83 16.54 7.20 16.43
C LEU A 83 17.97 6.64 16.39
N GLN A 84 18.96 7.49 16.66
CA GLN A 84 20.38 7.14 16.68
C GLN A 84 20.68 6.04 17.70
N LYS A 85 20.08 6.11 18.90
CA LYS A 85 20.26 5.09 19.93
C LYS A 85 19.84 3.69 19.48
N TYR A 86 18.85 3.57 18.59
CA TYR A 86 18.32 2.29 18.13
C TYR A 86 18.68 1.97 16.67
N VAL A 87 19.68 2.65 16.09
CA VAL A 87 20.28 2.24 14.82
C VAL A 87 20.90 0.84 14.98
N GLY A 88 20.70 -0.01 13.97
CA GLY A 88 21.16 -1.40 13.95
C GLY A 88 20.23 -2.38 14.69
N SER A 89 19.16 -1.89 15.33
CA SER A 89 18.14 -2.73 15.97
C SER A 89 16.75 -2.45 15.41
N ALA A 90 16.22 -1.25 15.65
CA ALA A 90 14.90 -0.84 15.18
C ALA A 90 14.97 0.01 13.89
N TYR A 91 16.08 0.71 13.69
CA TYR A 91 16.27 1.66 12.59
C TYR A 91 17.55 1.37 11.81
N SER A 92 17.55 1.74 10.53
CA SER A 92 18.77 1.95 9.75
C SER A 92 19.07 3.44 9.63
N SER A 93 20.30 3.81 9.32
CA SER A 93 20.69 5.20 9.06
C SER A 93 21.70 5.32 7.94
N ILE A 94 21.66 6.43 7.21
CA ILE A 94 22.64 6.81 6.21
C ILE A 94 22.75 8.33 6.15
N GLU A 95 23.96 8.85 5.89
CA GLU A 95 24.17 10.26 5.56
C GLU A 95 23.84 10.49 4.08
N THR A 96 23.12 11.57 3.78
CA THR A 96 22.81 12.04 2.44
C THR A 96 23.35 13.46 2.26
N SER A 97 23.38 13.97 1.03
CA SER A 97 23.79 15.34 0.77
C SER A 97 22.87 16.40 1.40
N GLN A 98 21.63 16.03 1.72
CA GLN A 98 20.63 16.91 2.36
C GLN A 98 20.62 16.79 3.89
N GLY A 99 21.21 15.74 4.47
CA GLY A 99 21.24 15.53 5.90
C GLY A 99 21.24 14.05 6.29
N MET A 100 20.60 13.73 7.40
CA MET A 100 20.56 12.35 7.91
C MET A 100 19.26 11.66 7.52
N ALA A 101 19.36 10.48 6.92
CA ALA A 101 18.22 9.65 6.62
C ALA A 101 18.15 8.43 7.54
N TYR A 102 16.93 8.01 7.89
CA TYR A 102 16.64 6.85 8.71
C TYR A 102 15.60 5.95 8.04
N GLY A 103 15.80 4.64 8.11
CA GLY A 103 14.83 3.64 7.64
C GLY A 103 14.13 2.94 8.80
N TRP A 104 12.84 2.68 8.67
CA TRP A 104 12.07 1.89 9.63
C TRP A 104 11.18 0.86 8.91
N LYS A 105 11.39 -0.43 9.23
CA LYS A 105 10.53 -1.52 8.77
C LYS A 105 9.34 -1.66 9.72
N THR A 106 8.14 -1.51 9.18
CA THR A 106 6.88 -1.73 9.90
C THR A 106 6.13 -2.92 9.28
N ASP A 107 5.08 -3.40 9.96
CA ASP A 107 4.20 -4.43 9.43
C ASP A 107 3.43 -3.97 8.17
N TYR A 108 3.36 -2.66 7.93
CA TYR A 108 2.64 -2.04 6.82
C TYR A 108 3.54 -1.58 5.67
N GLY A 109 4.86 -1.75 5.79
CA GLY A 109 5.84 -1.37 4.79
C GLY A 109 7.07 -0.66 5.35
N MET A 110 7.98 -0.31 4.44
CA MET A 110 9.17 0.47 4.76
C MET A 110 8.85 1.97 4.75
N LEU A 111 9.32 2.67 5.78
CA LEU A 111 9.30 4.12 5.86
C LEU A 111 10.72 4.67 5.85
N TYR A 112 10.88 5.81 5.17
CA TYR A 112 12.15 6.52 5.09
C TYR A 112 11.95 7.94 5.60
N ARG A 113 12.76 8.33 6.58
CA ARG A 113 12.79 9.67 7.14
C ARG A 113 14.04 10.39 6.66
N LEU A 114 13.92 11.66 6.27
CA LEU A 114 15.04 12.56 5.98
C LEU A 114 14.94 13.77 6.91
N ASP A 115 15.97 14.00 7.70
CA ASP A 115 16.13 15.22 8.49
C ASP A 115 17.05 16.18 7.72
N ASP A 116 16.44 17.15 7.05
CA ASP A 116 17.13 18.16 6.27
C ASP A 116 17.91 19.09 7.20
N SER A 117 19.23 19.12 7.01
CA SER A 117 20.14 19.88 7.86
C SER A 117 20.12 21.38 7.56
N SER A 118 19.69 21.77 6.36
CA SER A 118 19.61 23.17 5.93
C SER A 118 18.34 23.86 6.43
N THR A 119 17.21 23.14 6.44
CA THR A 119 15.91 23.69 6.82
C THR A 119 15.48 23.31 8.23
N GLY A 120 16.07 22.26 8.80
CA GLY A 120 15.62 21.70 10.08
C GLY A 120 14.27 20.97 9.98
N ILE A 121 13.83 20.63 8.77
CA ILE A 121 12.56 19.94 8.52
C ILE A 121 12.80 18.42 8.37
N THR A 122 11.93 17.66 9.02
CA THR A 122 11.81 16.22 8.86
C THR A 122 10.76 15.90 7.82
N HIS A 123 11.13 15.10 6.83
CA HIS A 123 10.24 14.52 5.84
C HIS A 123 10.17 13.00 6.03
N VAL A 124 8.99 12.39 5.89
CA VAL A 124 8.85 10.93 5.91
C VAL A 124 8.11 10.47 4.67
N TYR A 125 8.66 9.45 4.03
CA TYR A 125 8.24 8.91 2.75
C TYR A 125 7.96 7.41 2.84
N LYS A 126 7.13 6.91 1.93
CA LYS A 126 7.08 5.48 1.55
C LYS A 126 7.76 5.25 0.21
N ASP A 127 8.24 4.04 0.00
CA ASP A 127 8.76 3.51 -1.27
C ASP A 127 10.03 4.17 -1.84
N GLY A 128 10.57 5.20 -1.17
CA GLY A 128 11.80 5.89 -1.57
C GLY A 128 12.03 7.17 -0.77
N LEU A 129 13.09 7.92 -1.09
CA LEU A 129 13.39 9.24 -0.53
C LEU A 129 13.20 10.34 -1.59
N GLY A 130 12.76 11.53 -1.15
CA GLY A 130 12.57 12.67 -2.06
C GLY A 130 11.60 12.35 -3.19
N ASP A 131 11.97 12.71 -4.42
CA ASP A 131 11.14 12.53 -5.63
C ASP A 131 10.86 11.07 -5.97
N SER A 132 11.67 10.13 -5.46
CA SER A 132 11.44 8.69 -5.64
C SER A 132 10.39 8.09 -4.70
N GLY A 133 10.00 8.84 -3.64
CA GLY A 133 9.07 8.38 -2.62
C GLY A 133 7.76 9.15 -2.60
N THR A 134 6.73 8.59 -1.99
CA THR A 134 5.50 9.34 -1.67
C THR A 134 5.63 9.93 -0.27
N GLN A 135 5.58 11.25 -0.16
CA GLN A 135 5.64 11.94 1.15
C GLN A 135 4.35 11.67 1.95
N LEU A 136 4.52 11.18 3.18
CA LEU A 136 3.43 10.86 4.10
C LEU A 136 3.38 11.78 5.31
N TYR A 137 4.49 12.41 5.69
CA TYR A 137 4.56 13.34 6.82
C TYR A 137 5.65 14.40 6.61
N VAL A 138 5.41 15.60 7.16
CA VAL A 138 6.37 16.71 7.27
C VAL A 138 6.20 17.37 8.64
N GLY A 139 7.31 17.75 9.25
CA GLY A 139 7.32 18.48 10.52
C GLY A 139 8.71 19.01 10.89
N GLN A 140 8.82 19.76 11.98
CA GLN A 140 10.11 20.25 12.46
C GLN A 140 10.92 19.12 13.10
N THR A 141 12.23 19.09 12.83
CA THR A 141 13.13 18.07 13.38
C THR A 141 13.27 18.24 14.90
N ILE A 142 12.96 17.18 15.63
CA ILE A 142 13.15 17.13 17.08
C ILE A 142 14.53 16.50 17.36
N LYS A 143 15.51 17.30 17.76
CA LYS A 143 16.88 16.80 17.94
C LYS A 143 17.06 15.97 19.23
N GLN A 144 16.46 16.40 20.33
CA GLN A 144 16.62 15.79 21.64
C GLN A 144 15.27 15.38 22.22
N LYS A 145 15.29 14.33 23.04
CA LYS A 145 14.10 13.88 23.74
C LYS A 145 13.61 14.96 24.71
N GLN A 146 12.32 15.30 24.63
CA GLN A 146 11.72 16.21 25.61
C GLN A 146 11.83 15.63 27.03
N ARG A 147 12.34 16.44 27.96
CA ARG A 147 12.41 16.08 29.38
C ARG A 147 10.99 15.99 29.94
N ARG A 148 10.69 14.89 30.65
CA ARG A 148 9.43 14.76 31.39
C ARG A 148 9.57 15.49 32.72
N ASN A 149 8.79 16.54 32.91
CA ASN A 149 8.64 17.17 34.22
C ASN A 149 7.62 16.37 35.03
N TYR A 150 8.08 15.72 36.10
CA TYR A 150 7.19 15.08 37.07
C TYR A 150 6.79 16.11 38.12
N TYR A 151 5.50 16.45 38.16
CA TYR A 151 4.93 17.23 39.26
C TYR A 151 4.59 16.25 40.39
N TYR A 152 5.33 16.31 41.49
CA TYR A 152 4.95 15.64 42.73
C TYR A 152 3.88 16.51 43.40
N TYR A 153 2.67 15.97 43.57
CA TYR A 153 1.68 16.58 44.47
C TYR A 153 2.02 16.11 45.89
N ASN A 154 2.35 17.08 46.76
CA ASN A 154 2.50 16.87 48.21
C ASN A 154 1.13 16.86 48.90
#